data_AF-A0A4R6UBR6-F1
#
_entry.id   AF-A0A4R6UBR6-F1
#
_cell.length_a   1.000
_cell.length_b   1.000
_cell.length_c   1.000
_cell.angle_alpha   90.00
_cell.angle_beta   90.00
_cell.angle_gamma   90.00
#
_symmetry.space_group_name_H-M   'P 1'
#
loop_
_entity.id
_entity.type
_entity.pdbx_description
1 polymer ?
#
loop_
_entity_poly.entity_id
_entity_poly.type
_entity_poly.pdbx_seq_one_letter_code
_entity_poly.pdbx_strand_id
1 'polypeptide(L)'
;MDVLILALVAGVIIMLLFAIADRKKKKSEEQPEEEVAPKEKKQLFGKKPKAEEAEKPKKTKKKEPTKKRGPLTQYETNYAEYQLSKAEWLTTIIAVAGLFFLIGIVFYQNAIVGILLSGITFFSPKFRRAQLIVKRKEELSLQFKQALYSLSSSLAAGKSLENAFREVVIDLKLLYPDERTYIIREFELINRKVENGTPIERAVENFAVRSDIDDIQNFSDVITTCKRTGGDLVEVVRRTSTIIGDKLDIQQEITVVVSQKRLESRILNVAPFIMITALSLGSPDYMAPLYEFPGGGPFIMTLAIGVLVFSYWLSQKIMNIKV
;
A
#
# COMPACT_ATOMS: atom_id res chain seq x y z
N MET A 1 -30.28 24.80 -15.04
CA MET A 1 -28.86 24.38 -14.91
C MET A 1 -28.61 23.67 -13.57
N ASP A 2 -29.45 23.93 -12.55
CA ASP A 2 -29.25 23.46 -11.18
C ASP A 2 -29.43 21.94 -11.00
N VAL A 3 -30.38 21.32 -11.70
CA VAL A 3 -30.64 19.87 -11.61
C VAL A 3 -29.50 19.04 -12.20
N LEU A 4 -28.86 19.53 -13.26
CA LEU A 4 -27.70 18.87 -13.88
C LEU A 4 -26.46 18.94 -12.98
N ILE A 5 -26.23 20.07 -12.31
CA ILE A 5 -25.14 20.22 -11.34
C ILE A 5 -25.39 19.32 -10.12
N LEU A 6 -26.63 19.27 -9.63
CA LEU A 6 -27.05 18.36 -8.55
C LEU A 6 -26.84 16.89 -8.94
N ALA A 7 -27.24 16.48 -10.14
CA ALA A 7 -27.06 15.11 -10.62
C ALA A 7 -25.57 14.75 -10.80
N LEU A 8 -24.72 15.72 -11.17
CA LEU A 8 -23.30 15.49 -11.36
C LEU A 8 -22.53 15.46 -10.03
N VAL A 9 -22.87 16.35 -9.10
CA VAL A 9 -22.34 16.32 -7.73
C VAL A 9 -22.80 15.06 -7.00
N ALA A 10 -24.08 14.70 -7.09
CA ALA A 10 -24.60 13.45 -6.55
C ALA A 10 -23.95 12.24 -7.22
N GLY A 11 -23.77 12.26 -8.55
CA GLY A 11 -23.09 11.21 -9.29
C GLY A 11 -21.63 11.01 -8.89
N VAL A 12 -20.89 12.08 -8.62
CA VAL A 12 -19.50 12.00 -8.15
C VAL A 12 -19.42 11.65 -6.68
N ILE A 13 -20.35 12.11 -5.83
CA ILE A 13 -20.48 11.64 -4.45
C ILE A 13 -20.78 10.15 -4.45
N ILE A 14 -21.73 9.68 -5.27
CA ILE A 14 -22.05 8.27 -5.45
C ILE A 14 -20.83 7.52 -5.98
N MET A 15 -20.07 8.06 -6.94
CA MET A 15 -18.86 7.43 -7.48
C MET A 15 -17.73 7.37 -6.45
N LEU A 16 -17.53 8.41 -5.64
CA LEU A 16 -16.58 8.44 -4.54
C LEU A 16 -17.00 7.48 -3.43
N LEU A 17 -18.29 7.43 -3.11
CA LEU A 17 -18.87 6.46 -2.19
C LEU A 17 -18.74 5.05 -2.74
N PHE A 18 -18.90 4.82 -4.05
CA PHE A 18 -18.70 3.52 -4.69
C PHE A 18 -17.22 3.12 -4.67
N ALA A 19 -16.31 4.05 -4.93
CA ALA A 19 -14.86 3.81 -4.85
C ALA A 19 -14.37 3.59 -3.41
N ILE A 20 -15.09 4.12 -2.41
CA ILE A 20 -14.88 3.85 -0.98
C ILE A 20 -15.56 2.54 -0.57
N ALA A 21 -16.74 2.24 -1.10
CA ALA A 21 -17.51 1.04 -0.86
C ALA A 21 -16.83 -0.18 -1.48
N ASP A 22 -16.21 -0.08 -2.66
CA ASP A 22 -15.36 -1.13 -3.22
C ASP A 22 -14.11 -1.38 -2.36
N ARG A 23 -13.61 -0.36 -1.65
CA ARG A 23 -12.56 -0.56 -0.62
C ARG A 23 -13.09 -1.20 0.65
N LYS A 24 -14.38 -1.05 0.97
CA LYS A 24 -15.03 -1.65 2.14
C LYS A 24 -15.51 -3.07 1.85
N LYS A 25 -16.13 -3.34 0.70
CA LYS A 25 -16.60 -4.67 0.29
C LYS A 25 -15.45 -5.66 0.18
N LYS A 26 -14.30 -5.20 -0.35
CA LYS A 26 -13.05 -5.98 -0.37
C LYS A 26 -12.32 -6.10 0.98
N LYS A 27 -12.79 -5.40 2.04
CA LYS A 27 -12.20 -5.40 3.39
C LYS A 27 -13.15 -5.96 4.45
N SER A 28 -14.45 -6.06 4.14
CA SER A 28 -15.51 -6.59 5.01
C SER A 28 -15.82 -8.06 4.75
N GLU A 29 -15.31 -8.66 3.68
CA GLU A 29 -15.39 -10.10 3.44
C GLU A 29 -14.27 -10.91 4.14
N GLU A 30 -13.30 -10.28 4.82
CA GLU A 30 -12.07 -10.99 5.23
C GLU A 30 -11.70 -11.07 6.71
N GLN A 31 -12.37 -10.43 7.69
CA GLN A 31 -12.06 -10.69 9.12
C GLN A 31 -13.27 -10.48 10.07
N PRO A 32 -13.69 -11.49 10.85
CA PRO A 32 -14.47 -11.32 12.07
C PRO A 32 -13.58 -10.86 13.24
N GLU A 33 -14.21 -10.15 14.19
CA GLU A 33 -13.64 -9.60 15.42
C GLU A 33 -13.05 -10.66 16.36
N GLU A 34 -11.89 -10.37 16.96
CA GLU A 34 -11.55 -10.88 18.28
C GLU A 34 -10.65 -9.89 19.05
N GLU A 35 -11.05 -9.66 20.30
CA GLU A 35 -10.61 -8.67 21.28
C GLU A 35 -9.62 -9.31 22.26
N VAL A 36 -8.40 -8.76 22.47
CA VAL A 36 -7.66 -8.95 23.74
C VAL A 36 -6.67 -7.79 23.99
N ALA A 37 -6.86 -7.04 25.08
CA ALA A 37 -5.86 -6.16 25.70
C ALA A 37 -4.78 -6.96 26.45
N PRO A 38 -3.53 -6.47 26.68
CA PRO A 38 -3.27 -5.95 28.04
C PRO A 38 -2.11 -4.93 28.24
N LYS A 39 -2.33 -4.07 29.24
CA LYS A 39 -1.49 -3.70 30.39
C LYS A 39 -0.04 -3.16 30.22
N GLU A 40 0.13 -2.02 30.87
CA GLU A 40 1.35 -1.29 31.22
C GLU A 40 2.54 -2.14 31.72
N LYS A 41 3.75 -1.78 31.27
CA LYS A 41 4.94 -1.65 32.13
C LYS A 41 5.79 -0.45 31.72
N LYS A 42 6.06 0.40 32.70
CA LYS A 42 6.92 1.57 32.66
C LYS A 42 8.31 1.22 33.20
N GLN A 43 9.31 1.88 32.59
CA GLN A 43 10.62 2.30 33.15
C GLN A 43 11.71 1.24 33.37
N LEU A 44 12.86 1.39 32.70
CA LEU A 44 14.07 2.00 33.29
C LEU A 44 15.18 2.25 32.24
N PHE A 45 16.01 3.26 32.51
CA PHE A 45 17.22 3.74 31.80
C PHE A 45 17.02 4.47 30.46
N GLY A 46 17.57 5.67 30.22
CA GLY A 46 18.51 6.49 30.97
C GLY A 46 19.59 7.07 30.04
N LYS A 47 19.46 8.36 29.73
CA LYS A 47 20.47 9.34 29.23
C LYS A 47 21.32 9.03 27.98
N LYS A 48 21.19 9.95 27.01
CA LYS A 48 22.12 10.22 25.89
C LYS A 48 23.49 10.75 26.37
N PRO A 49 24.52 10.69 25.52
CA PRO A 49 25.07 11.94 24.96
C PRO A 49 25.29 11.97 23.43
N LYS A 50 25.34 13.20 22.91
CA LYS A 50 25.87 13.72 21.62
C LYS A 50 27.30 13.21 21.35
N ALA A 51 27.91 13.25 20.16
CA ALA A 51 27.66 13.71 18.79
C ALA A 51 28.82 13.10 17.94
N GLU A 52 28.65 12.87 16.63
CA GLU A 52 29.65 13.21 15.63
C GLU A 52 29.17 12.93 14.21
N GLU A 53 29.56 13.84 13.33
CA GLU A 53 29.23 13.97 11.92
C GLU A 53 30.19 13.09 11.11
N ALA A 54 29.68 12.13 10.34
CA ALA A 54 30.50 11.32 9.44
C ALA A 54 29.77 11.01 8.13
N GLU A 55 30.29 11.63 7.07
CA GLU A 55 30.25 11.31 5.63
C GLU A 55 29.16 10.37 5.05
N LYS A 56 28.42 10.93 4.08
CA LYS A 56 27.57 10.21 3.12
C LYS A 56 28.41 9.25 2.25
N PRO A 57 28.10 7.94 2.18
CA PRO A 57 28.64 7.10 1.13
C PRO A 57 27.87 7.31 -0.18
N LYS A 58 28.65 7.50 -1.24
CA LYS A 58 28.24 7.66 -2.64
C LYS A 58 27.31 6.52 -3.10
N LYS A 59 26.28 6.88 -3.88
CA LYS A 59 25.40 5.97 -4.63
C LYS A 59 26.21 5.12 -5.62
N THR A 60 26.56 3.90 -5.26
CA THR A 60 27.03 2.88 -6.20
C THR A 60 25.82 2.26 -6.90
N LYS A 61 25.75 2.45 -8.23
CA LYS A 61 24.83 1.75 -9.12
C LYS A 61 25.01 0.23 -8.94
N LYS A 62 24.06 -0.45 -8.30
CA LYS A 62 23.98 -1.92 -8.29
C LYS A 62 23.66 -2.36 -9.73
N LYS A 63 24.65 -2.97 -10.39
CA LYS A 63 24.48 -3.69 -11.66
C LYS A 63 23.59 -4.90 -11.40
N GLU A 64 22.55 -5.09 -12.22
CA GLU A 64 21.73 -6.31 -12.24
C GLU A 64 22.61 -7.54 -12.52
N PRO A 65 22.56 -8.60 -11.70
CA PRO A 65 23.17 -9.87 -12.07
C PRO A 65 22.23 -10.62 -13.02
N THR A 66 22.54 -10.58 -14.32
CA THR A 66 21.93 -11.45 -15.33
C THR A 66 22.44 -12.89 -15.13
N LYS A 67 21.79 -13.64 -14.23
CA LYS A 67 21.95 -15.10 -14.16
C LYS A 67 20.95 -15.76 -15.11
N LYS A 68 21.46 -16.67 -15.96
CA LYS A 68 20.71 -17.47 -16.94
C LYS A 68 19.48 -18.12 -16.26
N ARG A 69 18.29 -17.76 -16.73
CA ARG A 69 16.99 -18.20 -16.21
C ARG A 69 16.67 -19.60 -16.74
N GLY A 70 16.41 -20.56 -15.85
CA GLY A 70 16.01 -21.92 -16.23
C GLY A 70 14.55 -22.01 -16.71
N PRO A 71 14.13 -23.14 -17.31
CA PRO A 71 12.82 -23.30 -17.97
C PRO A 71 11.60 -23.19 -17.02
N LEU A 72 11.78 -23.34 -15.71
CA LEU A 72 10.71 -23.18 -14.72
C LEU A 72 10.37 -21.71 -14.40
N THR A 73 11.23 -20.76 -14.80
CA THR A 73 11.02 -19.32 -14.53
C THR A 73 9.85 -18.69 -15.29
N GLN A 74 9.31 -19.38 -16.30
CA GLN A 74 8.26 -18.86 -17.18
C GLN A 74 6.87 -18.75 -16.49
N TYR A 75 6.67 -19.42 -15.35
CA TYR A 75 5.43 -19.40 -14.56
C TYR A 75 5.55 -18.65 -13.23
N GLU A 76 6.68 -18.00 -13.00
CA GLU A 76 6.99 -17.35 -11.73
C GLU A 76 6.46 -15.89 -11.75
N THR A 77 5.47 -15.57 -10.92
CA THR A 77 4.83 -14.23 -10.82
C THR A 77 5.81 -13.15 -10.34
N ASN A 78 6.23 -12.20 -11.17
CA ASN A 78 7.04 -11.08 -10.68
C ASN A 78 6.16 -10.06 -9.95
N TYR A 79 6.41 -9.83 -8.66
CA TYR A 79 5.60 -8.93 -7.84
C TYR A 79 5.97 -7.45 -8.05
N ALA A 80 7.16 -7.17 -8.58
CA ALA A 80 7.61 -5.83 -8.93
C ALA A 80 6.93 -5.26 -10.20
N GLU A 81 6.32 -6.12 -11.01
CA GLU A 81 5.67 -5.72 -12.26
C GLU A 81 4.16 -5.95 -12.21
N TYR A 82 3.40 -4.90 -12.51
CA TYR A 82 1.96 -4.98 -12.67
C TYR A 82 1.56 -4.54 -14.08
N GLN A 83 0.79 -5.37 -14.80
CA GLN A 83 0.18 -4.99 -16.07
C GLN A 83 -1.26 -4.57 -15.81
N LEU A 84 -1.60 -3.31 -16.12
CA LEU A 84 -2.99 -2.86 -15.97
C LEU A 84 -3.85 -3.47 -17.06
N SER A 85 -5.02 -3.96 -16.65
CA SER A 85 -6.07 -4.30 -17.61
C SER A 85 -6.61 -3.05 -18.29
N LYS A 86 -7.08 -3.17 -19.54
CA LYS A 86 -7.70 -2.07 -20.29
C LYS A 86 -8.89 -1.46 -19.54
N ALA A 87 -9.64 -2.28 -18.80
CA ALA A 87 -10.76 -1.83 -17.96
C ALA A 87 -10.29 -0.99 -16.76
N GLU A 88 -9.20 -1.40 -16.11
CA GLU A 88 -8.61 -0.65 -14.99
C GLU A 88 -8.04 0.68 -15.46
N TRP A 89 -7.43 0.70 -16.64
CA TRP A 89 -6.92 1.91 -17.26
C TRP A 89 -8.05 2.91 -17.55
N LEU A 90 -9.12 2.46 -18.21
CA LEU A 90 -10.25 3.30 -18.57
C LEU A 90 -10.99 3.84 -17.34
N THR A 91 -11.26 2.99 -16.36
CA THR A 91 -11.92 3.41 -15.10
C THR A 91 -11.10 4.43 -14.33
N THR A 92 -9.77 4.35 -14.38
CA THR A 92 -8.88 5.36 -13.76
C THR A 92 -9.03 6.72 -14.40
N ILE A 93 -9.04 6.74 -15.73
CA ILE A 93 -9.14 7.99 -16.49
C ILE A 93 -10.50 8.62 -16.25
N ILE A 94 -11.58 7.85 -16.34
CA ILE A 94 -12.93 8.36 -16.11
C ILE A 94 -13.06 8.91 -14.68
N ALA A 95 -12.57 8.20 -13.66
CA ALA A 95 -12.65 8.64 -12.27
C ALA A 95 -11.89 9.95 -12.01
N VAL A 96 -10.66 10.07 -12.54
CA VAL A 96 -9.84 11.27 -12.32
C VAL A 96 -10.34 12.45 -13.17
N ALA A 97 -10.78 12.20 -14.40
CA ALA A 97 -11.39 13.22 -15.25
C ALA A 97 -12.67 13.78 -14.62
N GLY A 98 -13.53 12.90 -14.07
CA GLY A 98 -14.74 13.30 -13.35
C GLY A 98 -14.45 14.16 -12.12
N LEU A 99 -13.40 13.83 -11.36
CA LEU A 99 -12.97 14.63 -10.21
C LEU A 99 -12.52 16.04 -10.62
N PHE A 100 -11.63 16.16 -11.62
CA PHE A 100 -11.17 17.45 -12.11
C PHE A 100 -12.28 18.29 -12.74
N PHE A 101 -13.20 17.64 -13.44
CA PHE A 101 -14.38 18.28 -13.99
C PHE A 101 -15.29 18.84 -12.89
N LEU A 102 -15.51 18.08 -11.80
CA LEU A 102 -16.27 18.56 -10.64
C LEU A 102 -15.60 19.78 -9.99
N ILE A 103 -14.28 19.75 -9.81
CA ILE A 103 -13.53 20.90 -9.26
C ILE A 103 -13.77 22.14 -10.14
N GLY A 104 -13.72 22.00 -11.46
CA GLY A 104 -13.99 23.10 -12.40
C GLY A 104 -15.41 23.66 -12.29
N ILE A 105 -16.42 22.80 -12.15
CA ILE A 105 -17.82 23.24 -11.98
C ILE A 105 -18.03 23.92 -10.62
N VAL A 106 -17.54 23.32 -9.53
CA VAL A 106 -17.80 23.83 -8.16
C VAL A 106 -17.10 25.17 -7.92
N PHE A 107 -15.88 25.37 -8.44
CA PHE A 107 -15.11 26.58 -8.17
C PHE A 107 -15.29 27.69 -9.20
N TYR A 108 -15.69 27.37 -10.44
CA TYR A 108 -15.77 28.36 -11.52
C TYR A 108 -17.14 28.42 -12.21
N GLN A 109 -18.09 27.55 -11.86
CA GLN A 109 -19.39 27.38 -12.55
C GLN A 109 -19.26 27.30 -14.08
N ASN A 110 -18.11 26.86 -14.58
CA ASN A 110 -17.78 26.89 -16.00
C ASN A 110 -17.32 25.50 -16.48
N ALA A 111 -18.12 24.92 -17.38
CA ALA A 111 -17.86 23.61 -17.95
C ALA A 111 -16.57 23.57 -18.79
N ILE A 112 -16.18 24.67 -19.43
CA ILE A 112 -14.97 24.76 -20.27
C ILE A 112 -13.72 24.59 -19.40
N VAL A 113 -13.69 25.23 -18.22
CA VAL A 113 -12.59 25.11 -17.26
C VAL A 113 -12.49 23.67 -16.74
N GLY A 114 -13.63 23.03 -16.46
CA GLY A 114 -13.68 21.63 -16.07
C GLY A 114 -13.13 20.68 -17.13
N ILE A 115 -13.45 20.91 -18.41
CA ILE A 115 -12.94 20.09 -19.53
C ILE A 115 -11.44 20.28 -19.68
N LEU A 116 -10.93 21.52 -19.60
CA LEU A 116 -9.50 21.81 -19.70
C LEU A 116 -8.70 21.11 -18.57
N LEU A 117 -9.18 21.17 -17.33
CA LEU A 117 -8.56 20.48 -16.19
C LEU A 117 -8.57 18.96 -16.37
N SER A 118 -9.65 18.40 -16.95
CA SER A 118 -9.75 16.95 -17.19
C SER A 118 -8.69 16.42 -18.17
N GLY A 119 -8.14 17.27 -19.04
CA GLY A 119 -7.04 16.92 -19.97
C GLY A 119 -5.75 16.49 -19.29
N ILE A 120 -5.51 16.91 -18.04
CA ILE A 120 -4.32 16.54 -17.24
C ILE A 120 -4.35 15.05 -16.84
N THR A 121 -5.51 14.39 -16.97
CA THR A 121 -5.74 13.01 -16.54
C THR A 121 -4.90 11.95 -17.27
N PHE A 122 -4.32 12.30 -18.43
CA PHE A 122 -3.51 11.36 -19.23
C PHE A 122 -2.28 10.81 -18.46
N PHE A 123 -1.78 11.51 -17.45
CA PHE A 123 -0.65 11.04 -16.61
C PHE A 123 -1.07 10.11 -15.46
N SER A 124 -2.37 10.01 -15.14
CA SER A 124 -2.93 9.21 -14.04
C SER A 124 -2.60 7.70 -14.03
N PRO A 125 -2.60 6.96 -15.16
CA PRO A 125 -2.45 5.50 -15.13
C PRO A 125 -1.07 5.03 -14.66
N LYS A 126 -0.01 5.82 -14.86
CA LYS A 126 1.33 5.51 -14.33
C LYS A 126 1.34 5.49 -12.80
N PHE A 127 0.62 6.43 -12.18
CA PHE A 127 0.53 6.53 -10.73
C PHE A 127 -0.29 5.39 -10.13
N ARG A 128 -1.41 4.99 -10.79
CA ARG A 128 -2.20 3.84 -10.33
C ARG A 128 -1.42 2.53 -10.41
N ARG A 129 -0.59 2.33 -11.44
CA ARG A 129 0.30 1.17 -11.53
C ARG A 129 1.20 1.07 -10.31
N ALA A 130 1.87 2.16 -9.95
CA ALA A 130 2.74 2.20 -8.78
C ALA A 130 1.98 1.86 -7.49
N GLN A 131 0.77 2.41 -7.31
CA GLN A 131 -0.05 2.10 -6.14
C GLN A 131 -0.46 0.63 -6.06
N LEU A 132 -0.82 0.00 -7.19
CA LEU A 132 -1.22 -1.41 -7.21
C LEU A 132 -0.05 -2.34 -6.91
N ILE A 133 1.16 -2.02 -7.38
CA ILE A 133 2.37 -2.75 -7.01
C ILE A 133 2.62 -2.67 -5.51
N VAL A 134 2.53 -1.46 -4.93
CA VAL A 134 2.70 -1.27 -3.48
C VAL A 134 1.68 -2.09 -2.70
N LYS A 135 0.40 -2.03 -3.07
CA LYS A 135 -0.65 -2.82 -2.41
C LYS A 135 -0.42 -4.32 -2.48
N ARG A 136 -0.01 -4.82 -3.64
CA ARG A 136 0.30 -6.25 -3.82
C ARG A 136 1.45 -6.67 -2.90
N LYS A 137 2.47 -5.83 -2.76
CA LYS A 137 3.59 -6.08 -1.85
C LYS A 137 3.18 -5.99 -0.38
N GLU A 138 2.35 -5.03 0.00
CA GLU A 138 1.78 -4.92 1.36
C GLU A 138 1.00 -6.19 1.72
N GLU A 139 0.16 -6.68 0.81
CA GLU A 139 -0.62 -7.91 0.98
C GLU A 139 0.30 -9.13 1.13
N LEU A 140 1.30 -9.27 0.25
CA LEU A 140 2.30 -10.34 0.35
C LEU A 140 3.10 -10.26 1.66
N SER A 141 3.44 -9.05 2.13
CA SER A 141 4.18 -8.84 3.39
C SER A 141 3.35 -9.27 4.60
N LEU A 142 2.05 -8.95 4.62
CA LEU A 142 1.13 -9.38 5.68
C LEU A 142 0.98 -10.92 5.68
N GLN A 143 0.83 -11.51 4.51
CA GLN A 143 0.76 -12.96 4.39
C GLN A 143 2.09 -13.65 4.78
N PHE A 144 3.22 -13.04 4.46
CA PHE A 144 4.56 -13.51 4.85
C PHE A 144 4.75 -13.48 6.37
N LYS A 145 4.27 -12.44 7.06
CA LYS A 145 4.22 -12.41 8.54
C LYS A 145 3.54 -13.67 9.10
N GLN A 146 2.37 -14.04 8.57
CA GLN A 146 1.65 -15.25 9.03
C GLN A 146 2.45 -16.52 8.77
N ALA A 147 3.13 -16.59 7.62
CA ALA A 147 4.03 -17.69 7.29
C ALA A 147 5.21 -17.78 8.28
N LEU A 148 5.79 -16.65 8.70
CA LEU A 148 6.87 -16.61 9.70
C LEU A 148 6.42 -17.08 11.08
N TYR A 149 5.19 -16.76 11.50
CA TYR A 149 4.62 -17.26 12.76
C TYR A 149 4.50 -18.80 12.76
N SER A 150 3.89 -19.37 11.72
CA SER A 150 3.80 -20.82 11.55
C SER A 150 5.21 -21.45 11.50
N LEU A 151 6.12 -20.89 10.71
CA LEU A 151 7.48 -21.39 10.58
C LEU A 151 8.23 -21.38 11.92
N SER A 152 8.14 -20.28 12.68
CA SER A 152 8.75 -20.16 14.00
C SER A 152 8.19 -21.20 14.98
N SER A 153 6.88 -21.45 14.94
CA SER A 153 6.21 -22.46 15.77
C SER A 153 6.66 -23.89 15.44
N SER A 154 6.67 -24.25 14.16
CA SER A 154 7.14 -25.57 13.69
C SER A 154 8.60 -25.84 14.06
N LEU A 155 9.47 -24.84 13.92
CA LEU A 155 10.88 -24.95 14.31
C LEU A 155 11.04 -25.04 15.83
N ALA A 156 10.24 -24.30 16.61
CA ALA A 156 10.22 -24.40 18.07
C ALA A 156 9.79 -25.81 18.54
N ALA A 157 8.94 -26.49 17.78
CA ALA A 157 8.55 -27.88 18.01
C ALA A 157 9.63 -28.91 17.63
N GLY A 158 10.82 -28.46 17.21
CA GLY A 158 11.95 -29.32 16.87
C GLY A 158 11.89 -29.94 15.47
N LYS A 159 11.03 -29.44 14.59
CA LYS A 159 10.96 -29.91 13.20
C LYS A 159 12.18 -29.44 12.40
N SER A 160 12.60 -30.24 11.42
CA SER A 160 13.60 -29.80 10.44
C SER A 160 13.07 -28.62 9.63
N LEU A 161 13.99 -27.82 9.08
CA LEU A 161 13.64 -26.64 8.29
C LEU A 161 12.74 -26.99 7.09
N GLU A 162 13.07 -28.05 6.36
CA GLU A 162 12.29 -28.50 5.20
C GLU A 162 10.89 -28.96 5.60
N ASN A 163 10.74 -29.64 6.74
CA ASN A 163 9.42 -30.05 7.24
C ASN A 163 8.61 -28.87 7.75
N ALA A 164 9.25 -27.88 8.37
CA ALA A 164 8.59 -26.66 8.80
C ALA A 164 8.01 -25.88 7.60
N PHE A 165 8.75 -25.78 6.48
CA PHE A 165 8.24 -25.15 5.25
C PHE A 165 7.05 -25.91 4.63
N ARG A 166 6.98 -27.23 4.77
CA ARG A 166 5.80 -28.02 4.36
C ARG A 166 4.60 -27.73 5.25
N GLU A 167 4.81 -27.65 6.55
CA GLU A 167 3.74 -27.38 7.51
C GLU A 167 3.15 -25.98 7.36
N VAL A 168 3.99 -24.98 7.04
CA VAL A 168 3.53 -23.61 6.76
C VAL A 168 2.47 -23.57 5.67
N VAL A 169 2.56 -24.41 4.63
CA VAL A 169 1.52 -24.48 3.59
C VAL A 169 0.20 -25.00 4.15
N ILE A 170 0.25 -25.98 5.05
CA ILE A 170 -0.95 -26.55 5.68
C ILE A 170 -1.62 -25.48 6.56
N ASP A 171 -0.84 -24.81 7.41
CA ASP A 171 -1.33 -23.75 8.29
C ASP A 171 -1.90 -22.56 7.51
N LEU A 172 -1.22 -22.14 6.45
CA LEU A 172 -1.69 -21.04 5.61
C LEU A 172 -2.98 -21.38 4.87
N LYS A 173 -3.21 -22.63 4.47
CA LYS A 173 -4.48 -23.08 3.85
C LYS A 173 -5.64 -23.09 4.83
N LEU A 174 -5.37 -23.27 6.12
CA LEU A 174 -6.38 -23.11 7.17
C LEU A 174 -6.73 -21.64 7.38
N LEU A 175 -5.74 -20.74 7.29
CA LEU A 175 -5.94 -19.31 7.48
C LEU A 175 -6.57 -18.62 6.25
N TYR A 176 -6.20 -19.06 5.05
CA TYR A 176 -6.65 -18.48 3.78
C TYR A 176 -7.38 -19.55 2.93
N PRO A 177 -8.72 -19.49 2.84
CA PRO A 177 -9.50 -20.46 2.06
C PRO A 177 -9.33 -20.31 0.54
N ASP A 178 -8.78 -19.18 0.06
CA ASP A 178 -8.48 -18.98 -1.36
C ASP A 178 -7.11 -19.59 -1.73
N GLU A 179 -7.11 -20.62 -2.58
CA GLU A 179 -5.89 -21.23 -3.14
C GLU A 179 -5.07 -20.24 -4.01
N ARG A 180 -5.65 -19.10 -4.40
CA ARG A 180 -4.96 -18.07 -5.16
C ARG A 180 -4.13 -17.10 -4.32
N THR A 181 -4.12 -17.28 -3.00
CA THR A 181 -3.31 -16.50 -2.06
C THR A 181 -1.84 -16.54 -2.45
N TYR A 182 -1.21 -15.36 -2.53
CA TYR A 182 0.15 -15.22 -3.05
C TYR A 182 1.16 -16.03 -2.26
N ILE A 183 1.10 -15.97 -0.92
CA ILE A 183 2.08 -16.65 -0.08
C ILE A 183 1.99 -18.17 -0.16
N ILE A 184 0.78 -18.73 -0.30
CA ILE A 184 0.57 -20.18 -0.41
C ILE A 184 1.28 -20.69 -1.65
N ARG A 185 1.08 -20.01 -2.79
CA ARG A 185 1.73 -20.37 -4.06
C ARG A 185 3.24 -20.30 -3.99
N GLU A 186 3.79 -19.30 -3.31
CA GLU A 186 5.24 -19.16 -3.18
C GLU A 186 5.85 -20.24 -2.27
N PHE A 187 5.21 -20.56 -1.13
CA PHE A 187 5.65 -21.65 -0.27
C PHE A 187 5.47 -23.04 -0.90
N GLU A 188 4.39 -23.27 -1.66
CA GLU A 188 4.23 -24.48 -2.47
C GLU A 188 5.32 -24.59 -3.55
N LEU A 189 5.65 -23.49 -4.22
CA LEU A 189 6.73 -23.45 -5.20
C LEU A 189 8.09 -23.74 -4.56
N ILE A 190 8.36 -23.19 -3.37
CA ILE A 190 9.57 -23.48 -2.58
C ILE A 190 9.64 -24.98 -2.26
N ASN A 191 8.57 -25.57 -1.71
CA ASN A 191 8.52 -26.98 -1.37
C ASN A 191 8.74 -27.89 -2.59
N ARG A 192 8.09 -27.59 -3.73
CA ARG A 192 8.29 -28.33 -4.98
C ARG A 192 9.74 -28.25 -5.47
N LYS A 193 10.39 -27.09 -5.35
CA LYS A 193 11.81 -26.94 -5.72
C LYS A 193 12.72 -27.78 -4.83
N VAL A 194 12.44 -27.80 -3.52
CA VAL A 194 13.18 -28.61 -2.54
C VAL A 194 13.01 -30.11 -2.81
N GLU A 195 11.78 -30.56 -3.11
CA GLU A 195 11.49 -31.95 -3.49
C GLU A 195 12.20 -32.36 -4.78
N ASN A 196 12.39 -31.41 -5.72
CA ASN A 196 13.17 -31.60 -6.93
C ASN A 196 14.69 -31.46 -6.73
N GLY A 197 15.18 -31.45 -5.48
CA GLY A 197 16.61 -31.43 -5.15
C GLY A 197 17.26 -30.04 -5.16
N THR A 198 16.48 -28.97 -5.27
CA THR A 198 17.02 -27.60 -5.11
C THR A 198 17.26 -27.32 -3.63
N PRO A 199 18.44 -26.81 -3.22
CA PRO A 199 18.66 -26.41 -1.83
C PRO A 199 17.67 -25.34 -1.39
N ILE A 200 17.15 -25.45 -0.16
CA ILE A 200 16.11 -24.56 0.35
C ILE A 200 16.52 -23.09 0.33
N GLU A 201 17.78 -22.80 0.64
CA GLU A 201 18.35 -21.45 0.58
C GLU A 201 18.23 -20.83 -0.83
N ARG A 202 18.38 -21.63 -1.89
CA ARG A 202 18.24 -21.17 -3.28
C ARG A 202 16.78 -20.97 -3.68
N ALA A 203 15.89 -21.82 -3.17
CA ALA A 203 14.46 -21.68 -3.40
C ALA A 203 13.91 -20.40 -2.76
N VAL A 204 14.32 -20.11 -1.52
CA VAL A 204 13.96 -18.88 -0.80
C VAL A 204 14.62 -17.64 -1.43
N GLU A 205 15.89 -17.72 -1.86
CA GLU A 205 16.58 -16.63 -2.57
C GLU A 205 15.83 -16.24 -3.86
N ASN A 206 15.35 -17.22 -4.62
CA ASN A 206 14.55 -16.94 -5.81
C ASN A 206 13.24 -16.21 -5.45
N PHE A 207 12.52 -16.64 -4.41
CA PHE A 207 11.32 -15.95 -3.93
C PHE A 207 11.63 -14.51 -3.49
N ALA A 208 12.70 -14.30 -2.71
CA ALA A 208 13.10 -12.98 -2.22
C ALA A 208 13.40 -11.97 -3.34
N VAL A 209 14.10 -12.41 -4.40
CA VAL A 209 14.39 -11.56 -5.56
C VAL A 209 13.11 -11.18 -6.31
N ARG A 210 12.14 -12.10 -6.39
CA ARG A 210 10.87 -11.91 -7.12
C ARG A 210 9.87 -11.05 -6.36
N SER A 211 9.87 -11.13 -5.03
CA SER A 211 8.95 -10.37 -4.18
C SER A 211 9.32 -8.89 -4.14
N ASP A 212 10.61 -8.57 -4.21
CA ASP A 212 11.15 -7.21 -4.09
C ASP A 212 10.63 -6.53 -2.81
N ILE A 213 10.67 -7.29 -1.71
CA ILE A 213 10.33 -6.88 -0.34
C ILE A 213 11.56 -7.06 0.54
N ASP A 214 11.94 -6.00 1.26
CA ASP A 214 13.18 -5.96 2.06
C ASP A 214 13.20 -7.04 3.15
N ASP A 215 12.07 -7.27 3.83
CA ASP A 215 11.98 -8.26 4.91
C ASP A 215 12.15 -9.71 4.42
N ILE A 216 11.66 -10.03 3.21
CA ILE A 216 11.84 -11.35 2.59
C ILE A 216 13.30 -11.52 2.12
N GLN A 217 13.92 -10.45 1.61
CA GLN A 217 15.35 -10.44 1.28
C GLN A 217 16.22 -10.67 2.52
N ASN A 218 15.96 -9.95 3.60
CA ASN A 218 16.66 -10.10 4.87
C ASN A 218 16.54 -11.53 5.41
N PHE A 219 15.33 -12.12 5.34
CA PHE A 219 15.10 -13.50 5.76
C PHE A 219 15.92 -14.50 4.92
N SER A 220 15.92 -14.35 3.59
CA SER A 220 16.72 -15.17 2.67
C SER A 220 18.22 -15.06 2.92
N ASP A 221 18.72 -13.85 3.17
CA ASP A 221 20.12 -13.58 3.42
C ASP A 221 20.59 -14.25 4.71
N VAL A 222 19.74 -14.27 5.74
CA VAL A 222 20.03 -14.98 6.99
C VAL A 222 20.12 -16.48 6.78
N ILE A 223 19.16 -17.11 6.08
CA ILE A 223 19.20 -18.55 5.76
C ILE A 223 20.50 -18.89 5.01
N THR A 224 20.80 -18.13 3.96
CA THR A 224 21.97 -18.36 3.10
C THR A 224 23.28 -18.20 3.87
N THR A 225 23.35 -17.18 4.73
CA THR A 225 24.53 -16.91 5.54
C THR A 225 24.75 -18.00 6.58
N CYS A 226 23.70 -18.39 7.31
CA CYS A 226 23.77 -19.40 8.36
C CYS A 226 24.18 -20.77 7.79
N LYS A 227 23.64 -21.14 6.61
CA LYS A 227 24.02 -22.37 5.90
C LYS A 227 25.50 -22.39 5.53
N ARG A 228 26.07 -21.25 5.16
CA ARG A 228 27.50 -21.12 4.81
C ARG A 228 28.41 -21.14 6.05
N THR A 229 27.97 -20.58 7.17
CA THR A 229 28.76 -20.51 8.40
C THR A 229 28.65 -21.76 9.27
N GLY A 230 27.67 -22.65 9.00
CA GLY A 230 27.50 -23.92 9.72
C GLY A 230 26.96 -23.78 11.14
N GLY A 231 26.21 -22.72 11.42
CA GLY A 231 25.56 -22.53 12.73
C GLY A 231 24.28 -23.35 12.88
N ASP A 232 23.61 -23.22 14.03
CA ASP A 232 22.27 -23.80 14.23
C ASP A 232 21.24 -23.06 13.36
N LEU A 233 21.01 -23.61 12.16
CA LEU A 233 20.10 -23.06 11.19
C LEU A 233 18.66 -22.99 11.72
N VAL A 234 18.24 -23.98 12.51
CA VAL A 234 16.88 -24.01 13.06
C VAL A 234 16.69 -22.87 14.04
N GLU A 235 17.62 -22.69 14.98
CA GLU A 235 17.54 -21.62 15.98
C GLU A 235 17.67 -20.23 15.36
N VAL A 236 18.59 -20.05 14.40
CA VAL A 236 18.79 -18.77 13.72
C VAL A 236 17.57 -18.40 12.88
N VAL A 237 16.99 -19.34 12.13
CA VAL A 237 15.79 -19.10 11.33
C VAL A 237 14.61 -18.81 12.23
N ARG A 238 14.41 -19.58 13.31
CA ARG A 238 13.33 -19.34 14.29
C ARG A 238 13.40 -17.93 14.86
N ARG A 239 14.57 -17.52 15.40
CA ARG A 239 14.77 -16.16 15.93
C ARG A 239 14.51 -15.09 14.89
N THR A 240 14.98 -15.30 13.66
CA THR A 240 14.81 -14.31 12.58
C THR A 240 13.35 -14.20 12.16
N SER A 241 12.62 -15.32 12.08
CA SER A 241 11.18 -15.34 11.84
C SER A 241 10.43 -14.56 12.92
N THR A 242 10.76 -14.75 14.20
CA THR A 242 10.16 -13.97 15.30
C THR A 242 10.47 -12.48 15.16
N ILE A 243 11.74 -12.10 14.96
CA ILE A 243 12.14 -10.68 14.86
C ILE A 243 11.46 -9.98 13.67
N ILE A 244 11.42 -10.62 12.51
CA ILE A 244 10.77 -10.05 11.32
C ILE A 244 9.25 -10.02 11.51
N GLY A 245 8.66 -11.06 12.11
CA GLY A 245 7.25 -11.09 12.49
C GLY A 245 6.89 -9.90 13.37
N ASP A 246 7.57 -9.73 14.50
CA ASP A 246 7.36 -8.62 15.44
C ASP A 246 7.52 -7.24 14.77
N LYS A 247 8.49 -7.12 13.85
CA LYS A 247 8.65 -5.89 13.05
C LYS A 247 7.43 -5.63 12.17
N LEU A 248 6.91 -6.64 11.48
CA LEU A 248 5.73 -6.53 10.61
C LEU A 248 4.46 -6.25 11.43
N ASP A 249 4.36 -6.75 12.66
CA ASP A 249 3.29 -6.45 13.61
C ASP A 249 3.25 -4.96 13.94
N ILE A 250 4.40 -4.41 14.34
CA ILE A 250 4.53 -2.98 14.63
C ILE A 250 4.19 -2.14 13.39
N GLN A 251 4.64 -2.54 12.20
CA GLN A 251 4.31 -1.85 10.95
C GLN A 251 2.80 -1.89 10.65
N GLN A 252 2.13 -3.01 10.94
CA GLN A 252 0.69 -3.15 10.77
C GLN A 252 -0.06 -2.22 11.73
N GLU A 253 0.33 -2.17 13.01
CA GLU A 253 -0.24 -1.24 14.00
C GLU A 253 -0.07 0.22 13.56
N ILE A 254 1.14 0.61 13.13
CA ILE A 254 1.41 1.95 12.58
C ILE A 254 0.48 2.22 11.38
N THR A 255 0.32 1.24 10.49
CA THR A 255 -0.54 1.38 9.31
C THR A 255 -2.00 1.58 9.68
N VAL A 256 -2.49 0.91 10.73
CA VAL A 256 -3.85 1.09 11.26
C VAL A 256 -4.04 2.51 11.79
N VAL A 257 -3.12 2.98 12.65
CA VAL A 257 -3.16 4.33 13.23
C VAL A 257 -3.08 5.41 12.15
N VAL A 258 -2.18 5.25 11.18
CA VAL A 258 -2.04 6.16 10.03
C VAL A 258 -3.29 6.12 9.15
N SER A 259 -3.92 4.97 8.96
CA SER A 259 -5.14 4.84 8.17
C SER A 259 -6.31 5.63 8.77
N GLN A 260 -6.42 5.67 10.09
CA GLN A 260 -7.39 6.52 10.78
C GLN A 260 -7.13 8.00 10.50
N LYS A 261 -5.88 8.45 10.60
CA LYS A 261 -5.50 9.85 10.28
C LYS A 261 -5.69 10.20 8.80
N ARG A 262 -5.48 9.24 7.90
CA ARG A 262 -5.80 9.39 6.47
C ARG A 262 -7.29 9.59 6.24
N LEU A 263 -8.16 8.92 7.00
CA LEU A 263 -9.61 9.11 6.93
C LEU A 263 -10.00 10.52 7.41
N GLU A 264 -9.51 10.94 8.57
CA GLU A 264 -9.74 12.30 9.11
C GLU A 264 -9.30 13.38 8.11
N SER A 265 -8.08 13.27 7.58
CA SER A 265 -7.57 14.17 6.55
C SER A 265 -8.44 14.16 5.29
N ARG A 266 -8.92 12.99 4.84
CA ARG A 266 -9.79 12.90 3.66
C ARG A 266 -11.12 13.63 3.89
N ILE A 267 -11.70 13.55 5.08
CA ILE A 267 -12.93 14.29 5.42
C ILE A 267 -12.68 15.79 5.36
N LEU A 268 -11.59 16.27 5.98
CA LEU A 268 -11.21 17.69 5.97
C LEU A 268 -10.94 18.22 4.55
N ASN A 269 -10.35 17.40 3.67
CA ASN A 269 -10.12 17.79 2.27
C ASN A 269 -11.42 17.89 1.45
N VAL A 270 -12.48 17.16 1.83
CA VAL A 270 -13.78 17.20 1.13
C VAL A 270 -14.68 18.32 1.67
N ALA A 271 -14.53 18.71 2.94
CA ALA A 271 -15.37 19.72 3.58
C ALA A 271 -15.50 21.06 2.81
N PRO A 272 -14.44 21.65 2.23
CA PRO A 272 -14.54 22.89 1.44
C PRO A 272 -15.46 22.77 0.23
N PHE A 273 -15.45 21.61 -0.44
CA PHE A 273 -16.33 21.35 -1.59
C PHE A 273 -17.80 21.30 -1.17
N ILE A 274 -18.09 20.64 -0.04
CA ILE A 274 -19.43 20.58 0.54
C ILE A 274 -19.90 21.98 0.91
N MET A 275 -19.03 22.77 1.58
CA MET A 275 -19.37 24.14 2.00
C MET A 275 -19.68 25.05 0.81
N ILE A 276 -18.83 25.06 -0.22
CA ILE A 276 -19.05 25.88 -1.43
C ILE A 276 -20.34 25.46 -2.12
N THR A 277 -20.57 24.15 -2.26
CA THR A 277 -21.79 23.64 -2.90
C THR A 277 -23.04 24.02 -2.09
N ALA A 278 -23.03 23.82 -0.77
CA ALA A 278 -24.15 24.16 0.10
C ALA A 278 -24.49 25.66 0.05
N LEU A 279 -23.49 26.54 0.10
CA LEU A 279 -23.69 27.98 0.00
C LEU A 279 -24.17 28.41 -1.39
N SER A 280 -23.65 27.79 -2.46
CA SER A 280 -24.10 28.08 -3.82
C SER A 280 -25.57 27.74 -4.06
N LEU A 281 -26.10 26.72 -3.38
CA LEU A 281 -27.50 26.30 -3.47
C LEU A 281 -28.40 27.08 -2.51
N GLY A 282 -27.91 27.38 -1.30
CA GLY A 282 -28.70 28.06 -0.27
C GLY A 282 -28.77 29.57 -0.43
N SER A 283 -27.75 30.20 -1.02
CA SER A 283 -27.65 31.66 -1.16
C SER A 283 -26.84 32.03 -2.41
N PRO A 284 -27.41 31.84 -3.62
CA PRO A 284 -26.70 32.07 -4.88
C PRO A 284 -26.22 33.53 -5.04
N ASP A 285 -27.00 34.51 -4.58
CA ASP A 285 -26.64 35.93 -4.65
C ASP A 285 -25.37 36.27 -3.87
N TYR A 286 -25.09 35.54 -2.79
CA TYR A 286 -23.86 35.71 -2.01
C TYR A 286 -22.62 35.19 -2.75
N MET A 287 -22.79 34.15 -3.57
CA MET A 287 -21.70 33.52 -4.31
C MET A 287 -21.47 34.13 -5.70
N ALA A 288 -22.44 34.87 -6.24
CA ALA A 288 -22.35 35.46 -7.59
C ALA A 288 -21.06 36.30 -7.83
N PRO A 289 -20.62 37.19 -6.91
CA PRO A 289 -19.40 37.99 -7.12
C PRO A 289 -18.11 37.15 -7.19
N LEU A 290 -18.14 35.90 -6.69
CA LEU A 290 -16.98 34.99 -6.74
C LEU A 290 -16.84 34.32 -8.12
N TYR A 291 -17.92 34.25 -8.90
CA TYR A 291 -17.94 33.57 -10.21
C TYR A 291 -17.96 34.54 -11.40
N GLU A 292 -18.27 35.83 -11.20
CA GLU A 292 -18.33 36.82 -12.28
C GLU A 292 -16.95 37.10 -12.92
N PHE A 293 -16.90 36.99 -14.25
CA PHE A 293 -15.75 37.39 -15.08
C PHE A 293 -16.10 38.68 -15.84
N PRO A 294 -15.20 39.70 -15.92
CA PRO A 294 -13.87 39.83 -15.32
C PRO A 294 -13.91 40.55 -13.94
N GLY A 295 -14.26 39.83 -12.86
CA GLY A 295 -14.16 40.31 -11.48
C GLY A 295 -12.92 39.77 -10.74
N GLY A 296 -12.72 40.20 -9.49
CA GLY A 296 -11.67 39.67 -8.60
C GLY A 296 -12.00 38.28 -8.00
N GLY A 297 -13.25 37.85 -8.09
CA GLY A 297 -13.76 36.58 -7.56
C GLY A 297 -13.01 35.32 -8.04
N PRO A 298 -12.86 35.12 -9.37
CA PRO A 298 -12.15 33.96 -9.91
C PRO A 298 -10.69 33.84 -9.45
N PHE A 299 -10.02 34.96 -9.18
CA PHE A 299 -8.66 34.97 -8.62
C PHE A 299 -8.64 34.41 -7.19
N ILE A 300 -9.61 34.81 -6.36
CA ILE A 300 -9.78 34.30 -5.00
C ILE A 300 -10.07 32.80 -5.02
N MET A 301 -10.92 32.32 -5.93
CA MET A 301 -11.20 30.89 -6.10
C MET A 301 -9.96 30.10 -6.53
N THR A 302 -9.14 30.67 -7.41
CA THR A 302 -7.85 30.07 -7.82
C THR A 302 -6.90 29.96 -6.62
N LEU A 303 -6.80 31.02 -5.83
CA LEU A 303 -5.98 31.04 -4.61
C LEU A 303 -6.47 30.00 -3.59
N ALA A 304 -7.78 29.87 -3.41
CA ALA A 304 -8.38 28.87 -2.53
C ALA A 304 -8.02 27.44 -2.96
N ILE A 305 -8.12 27.11 -4.26
CA ILE A 305 -7.66 25.82 -4.77
C ILE A 305 -6.16 25.62 -4.49
N GLY A 306 -5.34 26.65 -4.69
CA GLY A 306 -3.92 26.61 -4.38
C GLY A 306 -3.63 26.22 -2.93
N VAL A 307 -4.35 26.83 -1.98
CA VAL A 307 -4.25 26.50 -0.55
C VAL A 307 -4.72 25.07 -0.27
N LEU A 308 -5.80 24.60 -0.90
CA LEU A 308 -6.29 23.22 -0.76
C LEU A 308 -5.28 22.20 -1.28
N VAL A 309 -4.69 22.46 -2.44
CA VAL A 309 -3.64 21.61 -3.02
C VAL A 309 -2.41 21.58 -2.10
N PHE A 310 -2.01 22.73 -1.57
CA PHE A 310 -0.89 22.82 -0.63
C PHE A 310 -1.17 22.06 0.67
N SER A 311 -2.38 22.21 1.23
CA SER A 311 -2.83 21.49 2.43
C SER A 311 -2.85 19.97 2.20
N TYR A 312 -3.40 19.53 1.06
CA TYR A 312 -3.39 18.11 0.68
C TYR A 312 -1.96 17.58 0.54
N TRP A 313 -1.07 18.32 -0.12
CA TRP A 313 0.33 17.95 -0.27
C TRP A 313 1.06 17.82 1.08
N LEU A 314 0.86 18.79 1.97
CA LEU A 314 1.43 18.77 3.32
C LEU A 314 0.90 17.57 4.12
N SER A 315 -0.40 17.28 4.01
CA SER A 315 -1.01 16.12 4.64
C SER A 315 -0.39 14.81 4.14
N GLN A 316 -0.24 14.63 2.82
CA GLN A 316 0.40 13.42 2.27
C GLN A 316 1.87 13.28 2.72
N LYS A 317 2.60 14.40 2.80
CA LYS A 317 4.00 14.40 3.26
C LYS A 317 4.14 13.96 4.71
N ILE A 318 3.25 14.42 5.59
CA ILE A 318 3.27 14.04 7.02
C ILE A 318 2.82 12.59 7.21
N MET A 319 1.84 12.11 6.42
CA MET A 319 1.30 10.75 6.53
C MET A 319 2.15 9.67 5.81
N ASN A 320 3.21 10.06 5.10
CA ASN A 320 4.13 9.12 4.49
C ASN A 320 5.20 8.72 5.52
N ILE A 321 4.81 7.88 6.46
CA ILE A 321 5.73 7.28 7.42
C ILE A 321 6.38 6.09 6.73
N LYS A 322 7.68 6.22 6.45
CA LYS A 322 8.50 5.11 5.99
C LYS A 322 9.08 4.44 7.23
N VAL A 323 8.60 3.24 7.55
CA VAL A 323 9.14 2.36 8.60
C VAL A 323 10.18 1.45 7.97
#